data_AF-A0A2T2S1C6-F1
#
_entry.id   AF-A0A2T2S1C6-F1
#
_cell.length_a   1.000
_cell.length_b   1.000
_cell.length_c   1.000
_cell.angle_alpha   90.00
_cell.angle_beta   90.00
_cell.angle_gamma   90.00
#
_symmetry.space_group_name_H-M   'P 1'
#
loop_
_entity.id
_entity.type
_entity.pdbx_description
1 polymer ?
#
loop_
_entity_poly.entity_id
_entity_poly.type
_entity_poly.pdbx_seq_one_letter_code
_entity_poly.pdbx_strand_id
1 'polypeptide(L)'
;MTATATAPEGAQPRVGWWAGNARLTDLSGKLLGAHVAHAGLIVLWAGAMTLFELSQFDASQPMYEQGLILLPHLAALGFGVGPGGEIVDTYPLFAIGVLHLVASAVLGAGGLYHALLGPAVLRRDETFLGFFGYDWQDTDRMTNILGIHLVMLGIGAWLLVAKAMLWGGLFDPAAGEVRAVSDPTLNPATIFGYLVGAWGPEGMAAVDNLEDVVGGHIWVGLILLAGGAFHIFTQPFSWARRVLVYSGEAYLSYSLGTLAYMGFFAAYFVTVNDTVYPETFYGPAGTFETEAGTVTARGWLATFHFVLALLVLFGHIWHAIRARGRAAGFDFSAGDFIGPDRSQSEGNLATPVNGSDFALFFLKYLPIYRPGLSPLARGLEIGMAHGYFLLGPFARLGPMRDAEVANLVGLLSASGLIVILTVCLSIYGTAASSRTPELPEQRSPAPSVPAALQTSEGWSQFSGAFLVGGVGGATFAYLLLENADLLGAIASGSV
;
A
#
# COMPACT_ATOMS: atom_id res chain seq x y z
N MET A 1 -38.76 8.67 14.97
CA MET A 1 -37.75 9.68 15.34
C MET A 1 -37.13 9.25 16.66
N THR A 2 -36.13 8.38 16.61
CA THR A 2 -35.25 8.10 17.74
C THR A 2 -34.01 8.94 17.51
N ALA A 3 -33.83 9.96 18.36
CA ALA A 3 -32.65 10.80 18.32
C ALA A 3 -31.41 9.93 18.53
N THR A 4 -30.58 9.82 17.50
CA THR A 4 -29.19 9.38 17.62
C THR A 4 -28.52 10.37 18.55
N ALA A 5 -28.35 9.99 19.81
CA ALA A 5 -27.54 10.73 20.76
C ALA A 5 -26.10 10.73 20.24
N THR A 6 -25.70 11.80 19.58
CA THR A 6 -24.29 12.12 19.37
C THR A 6 -23.65 12.20 20.75
N ALA A 7 -22.67 11.35 21.01
CA ALA A 7 -21.90 11.42 22.24
C ALA A 7 -21.33 12.86 22.38
N PRO A 8 -21.39 13.47 23.57
CA PRO A 8 -20.93 14.84 23.74
C PRO A 8 -19.43 14.94 23.43
N GLU A 9 -19.01 16.05 22.83
CA GLU A 9 -17.60 16.43 22.70
C GLU A 9 -16.88 16.20 24.03
N GLY A 10 -15.84 15.36 24.03
CA GLY A 10 -15.04 15.06 25.23
C GLY A 10 -15.44 13.80 26.00
N ALA A 11 -16.42 13.01 25.56
CA ALA A 11 -16.68 11.70 26.15
C ALA A 11 -15.57 10.68 25.80
N GLN A 12 -14.70 10.38 26.78
CA GLN A 12 -13.66 9.35 26.66
C GLN A 12 -14.25 8.01 26.17
N PRO A 13 -13.63 7.36 25.17
CA PRO A 13 -14.03 6.03 24.72
C PRO A 13 -14.09 5.03 25.88
N ARG A 14 -15.25 4.37 26.05
CA ARG A 14 -15.43 3.29 27.03
C ARG A 14 -14.80 2.00 26.51
N VAL A 15 -13.47 1.92 26.61
CA VAL A 15 -12.67 0.77 26.18
C VAL A 15 -11.98 0.09 27.36
N GLY A 16 -11.72 -1.22 27.25
CA GLY A 16 -10.91 -1.96 28.21
C GLY A 16 -9.46 -1.46 28.27
N TRP A 17 -8.72 -1.84 29.32
CA TRP A 17 -7.35 -1.36 29.55
C TRP A 17 -6.39 -1.70 28.39
N TRP A 18 -6.62 -2.83 27.71
CA TRP A 18 -5.85 -3.29 26.54
C TRP A 18 -5.96 -2.37 25.31
N ALA A 19 -6.99 -1.52 25.23
CA ALA A 19 -7.15 -0.48 24.20
C ALA A 19 -7.00 0.93 24.80
N GLY A 20 -6.27 1.07 25.92
CA GLY A 20 -6.19 2.30 26.70
C GLY A 20 -5.80 3.53 25.88
N ASN A 21 -4.91 3.40 24.89
CA ASN A 21 -4.47 4.53 24.06
C ASN A 21 -5.56 5.13 23.18
N ALA A 22 -6.65 4.41 22.90
CA ALA A 22 -7.80 4.98 22.19
C ALA A 22 -8.43 6.17 22.95
N ARG A 23 -8.23 6.24 24.27
CA ARG A 23 -8.65 7.35 25.13
C ARG A 23 -7.93 8.66 24.85
N LEU A 24 -6.80 8.61 24.14
CA LEU A 24 -6.00 9.79 23.80
C LEU A 24 -6.48 10.49 22.54
N THR A 25 -7.43 9.91 21.79
CA THR A 25 -7.85 10.41 20.46
C THR A 25 -8.15 11.90 20.46
N ASP A 26 -8.88 12.40 21.47
CA ASP A 26 -9.28 13.81 21.57
C ASP A 26 -8.46 14.61 22.60
N LEU A 27 -7.40 14.01 23.14
CA LEU A 27 -6.50 14.63 24.11
C LEU A 27 -5.20 15.06 23.43
N SER A 28 -5.27 16.07 22.55
CA SER A 28 -4.17 16.48 21.67
C SER A 28 -2.84 16.76 22.40
N GLY A 29 -2.88 17.27 23.63
CA GLY A 29 -1.66 17.53 24.42
C GLY A 29 -1.04 16.25 24.97
N LYS A 30 -1.86 15.32 25.49
CA LYS A 30 -1.36 14.00 25.94
C LYS A 30 -0.93 13.12 24.79
N LEU A 31 -1.65 13.19 23.66
CA LEU A 31 -1.31 12.47 22.45
C LEU A 31 0.01 12.99 21.85
N LEU A 32 0.24 14.30 21.85
CA LEU A 32 1.55 14.89 21.52
C LEU A 32 2.64 14.31 22.42
N GLY A 33 2.43 14.28 23.75
CA GLY A 33 3.39 13.70 24.68
C GLY A 33 3.71 12.23 24.40
N ALA A 34 2.69 11.42 24.08
CA ALA A 34 2.88 10.03 23.69
C ALA A 34 3.73 9.89 22.41
N HIS A 35 3.48 10.70 21.37
CA HIS A 35 4.26 10.65 20.13
C HIS A 35 5.71 11.12 20.33
N VAL A 36 5.92 12.20 21.09
CA VAL A 36 7.28 12.71 21.37
C VAL A 36 8.07 11.73 22.24
N ALA A 37 7.43 11.11 23.24
CA ALA A 37 8.06 10.06 24.05
C ALA A 37 8.42 8.83 23.20
N HIS A 38 7.53 8.42 22.28
CA HIS A 38 7.79 7.31 21.36
C HIS A 38 8.94 7.62 20.40
N ALA A 39 9.02 8.85 19.87
CA ALA A 39 10.20 9.30 19.10
C ALA A 39 11.49 9.24 19.95
N GLY A 40 11.41 9.60 21.23
CA GLY A 40 12.50 9.42 22.19
C GLY A 40 12.94 7.95 22.29
N LEU A 41 12.03 6.99 22.33
CA LEU A 41 12.38 5.56 22.35
C LEU A 41 13.10 5.09 21.08
N ILE A 42 12.67 5.57 19.91
CA ILE A 42 13.33 5.25 18.63
C ILE A 42 14.77 5.77 18.63
N VAL A 43 14.95 7.03 19.01
CA VAL A 43 16.28 7.68 19.05
C VAL A 43 17.16 7.08 20.15
N LEU A 44 16.58 6.68 21.28
CA LEU A 44 17.28 5.95 22.35
C LEU A 44 17.79 4.61 21.84
N TRP A 45 16.94 3.83 21.16
CA TRP A 45 17.33 2.55 20.59
C TRP A 45 18.46 2.72 19.57
N ALA A 46 18.36 3.70 18.66
CA ALA A 46 19.41 3.96 17.68
C ALA A 46 20.75 4.25 18.37
N GLY A 47 20.78 5.16 19.35
CA GLY A 47 22.02 5.50 20.07
C GLY A 47 22.57 4.35 20.90
N ALA A 48 21.72 3.70 21.71
CA ALA A 48 22.13 2.61 22.59
C ALA A 48 22.58 1.38 21.80
N MET A 49 21.86 1.02 20.72
CA MET A 49 22.20 -0.13 19.89
C MET A 49 23.48 0.14 19.07
N THR A 50 23.69 1.35 18.53
CA THR A 50 24.96 1.69 17.86
C THR A 50 26.15 1.58 18.82
N LEU A 51 26.02 2.07 20.06
CA LEU A 51 27.09 1.94 21.05
C LEU A 51 27.31 0.49 21.51
N PHE A 52 26.22 -0.30 21.59
CA PHE A 52 26.31 -1.72 21.88
C PHE A 52 27.04 -2.48 20.76
N GLU A 53 26.63 -2.30 19.50
CA GLU A 53 27.28 -2.88 18.33
C GLU A 53 28.77 -2.50 18.29
N LEU A 54 29.08 -1.22 18.50
CA LEU A 54 30.47 -0.74 18.51
C LEU A 54 31.30 -1.37 19.65
N SER A 55 30.69 -1.66 20.80
CA SER A 55 31.38 -2.32 21.92
C SER A 55 31.71 -3.79 21.65
N GLN A 56 31.00 -4.43 20.72
CA GLN A 56 31.18 -5.83 20.33
C GLN A 56 31.90 -5.98 18.98
N PHE A 57 32.18 -4.86 18.29
CA PHE A 57 32.74 -4.87 16.95
C PHE A 57 34.19 -5.38 16.95
N ASP A 58 34.43 -6.40 16.13
CA ASP A 58 35.74 -6.96 15.84
C ASP A 58 36.10 -6.68 14.38
N ALA A 59 37.09 -5.82 14.17
CA ALA A 59 37.55 -5.45 12.83
C ALA A 59 38.26 -6.59 12.08
N SER A 60 38.61 -7.69 12.76
CA SER A 60 39.21 -8.87 12.10
C SER A 60 38.18 -9.77 11.40
N GLN A 61 36.88 -9.51 11.62
CA GLN A 61 35.78 -10.28 11.03
C GLN A 61 34.92 -9.39 10.12
N PRO A 62 34.25 -9.96 9.09
CA PRO A 62 33.29 -9.21 8.29
C PRO A 62 32.14 -8.69 9.16
N MET A 63 31.63 -7.49 8.87
CA MET A 63 30.52 -6.91 9.65
C MET A 63 29.26 -7.78 9.62
N TYR A 64 28.97 -8.37 8.45
CA TYR A 64 27.74 -9.13 8.23
C TYR A 64 27.67 -10.45 9.00
N GLU A 65 28.78 -10.93 9.59
CA GLU A 65 28.82 -12.16 10.40
C GLU A 65 28.72 -11.90 11.91
N GLN A 66 28.75 -10.64 12.33
CA GLN A 66 28.81 -10.25 13.75
C GLN A 66 27.45 -9.87 14.33
N GLY A 67 26.36 -10.01 13.56
CA GLY A 67 25.02 -9.61 13.99
C GLY A 67 24.84 -8.08 14.08
N LEU A 68 25.59 -7.31 13.30
CA LEU A 68 25.54 -5.86 13.25
C LEU A 68 24.51 -5.42 12.21
N ILE A 69 23.65 -4.46 12.57
CA ILE A 69 22.68 -3.88 11.64
C ILE A 69 22.81 -2.36 11.55
N LEU A 70 23.31 -1.65 12.55
CA LEU A 70 23.46 -0.19 12.51
C LEU A 70 24.82 0.27 12.00
N LEU A 71 25.91 -0.39 12.40
CA LEU A 71 27.24 -0.05 11.89
C LEU A 71 27.34 -0.18 10.35
N PRO A 72 26.76 -1.22 9.70
CA PRO A 72 26.65 -1.27 8.24
C PRO A 72 25.96 -0.05 7.59
N HIS A 73 24.93 0.52 8.24
CA HIS A 73 24.25 1.72 7.71
C HIS A 73 25.15 2.95 7.80
N LEU A 74 25.89 3.11 8.89
CA LEU A 74 26.85 4.21 9.04
C LEU A 74 28.04 4.07 8.09
N ALA A 75 28.51 2.84 7.87
CA ALA A 75 29.57 2.52 6.93
C ALA A 75 29.15 2.81 5.48
N ALA A 76 27.92 2.46 5.07
CA ALA A 76 27.39 2.79 3.75
C ALA A 76 27.33 4.32 3.51
N LEU A 77 27.09 5.12 4.55
CA LEU A 77 27.18 6.59 4.50
C LEU A 77 28.62 7.12 4.47
N GLY A 78 29.63 6.25 4.50
CA GLY A 78 31.05 6.58 4.44
C GLY A 78 31.66 7.05 5.77
N PHE A 79 31.01 6.79 6.92
CA PHE A 79 31.58 7.17 8.22
C PHE A 79 32.61 6.14 8.68
N GLY A 80 33.86 6.57 8.84
CA GLY A 80 34.92 5.73 9.42
C GLY A 80 35.47 4.66 8.48
N VAL A 81 35.08 4.69 7.20
CA VAL A 81 35.41 3.67 6.20
C VAL A 81 36.59 4.10 5.34
N GLY A 82 37.55 3.20 5.16
CA GLY A 82 38.67 3.32 4.23
C GLY A 82 38.50 2.46 2.96
N PRO A 83 39.55 2.34 2.13
CA PRO A 83 39.53 1.49 0.94
C PRO A 83 39.17 0.03 1.26
N GLY A 84 38.44 -0.63 0.37
CA GLY A 84 37.94 -1.99 0.53
C GLY A 84 36.82 -2.14 1.56
N GLY A 85 36.33 -1.06 2.17
CA GLY A 85 35.31 -1.10 3.22
C GLY A 85 35.87 -1.36 4.63
N GLU A 86 37.18 -1.26 4.84
CA GLU A 86 37.79 -1.42 6.16
C GLU A 86 37.37 -0.27 7.10
N ILE A 87 37.06 -0.57 8.36
CA ILE A 87 36.83 0.48 9.37
C ILE A 87 38.16 0.98 9.90
N VAL A 88 38.56 2.17 9.46
CA VAL A 88 39.82 2.83 9.83
C VAL A 88 39.67 3.82 10.98
N ASP A 89 38.45 4.31 11.24
CA ASP A 89 38.16 5.22 12.35
C ASP A 89 36.78 4.95 12.95
N THR A 90 36.73 4.54 14.21
CA THR A 90 35.50 4.26 14.95
C THR A 90 34.90 5.49 15.62
N TYR A 91 35.62 6.61 15.70
CA TYR A 91 35.17 7.79 16.41
C TYR A 91 33.88 8.40 15.84
N PRO A 92 33.67 8.53 14.50
CA PRO A 92 32.40 8.99 13.95
C PRO A 92 31.22 8.11 14.35
N LEU A 93 31.40 6.79 14.38
CA LEU A 93 30.38 5.82 14.76
C LEU A 93 29.98 6.00 16.24
N PHE A 94 30.99 6.16 17.11
CA PHE A 94 30.80 6.48 18.52
C PHE A 94 30.06 7.82 18.71
N ALA A 95 30.52 8.88 18.03
CA ALA A 95 29.95 10.21 18.14
C ALA A 95 28.47 10.24 17.72
N ILE A 96 28.12 9.55 16.63
CA ILE A 96 26.72 9.41 16.17
C ILE A 96 25.89 8.66 17.21
N GLY A 97 26.40 7.55 17.76
CA GLY A 97 25.71 6.80 18.82
C GLY A 97 25.44 7.66 20.07
N VAL A 98 26.44 8.41 20.54
CA VAL A 98 26.29 9.34 21.68
C VAL A 98 25.31 10.47 21.36
N LEU A 99 25.37 11.06 20.17
CA LEU A 99 24.46 12.15 19.79
C LEU A 99 23.00 11.70 19.84
N HIS A 100 22.69 10.52 19.30
CA HIS A 100 21.36 9.94 19.38
C HIS A 100 20.96 9.66 20.84
N LEU A 101 21.84 9.04 21.62
CA LEU A 101 21.56 8.73 23.03
C LEU A 101 21.23 10.00 23.83
N VAL A 102 21.99 11.08 23.67
CA VAL A 102 21.74 12.36 24.36
C VAL A 102 20.47 13.03 23.85
N ALA A 103 20.24 13.05 22.54
CA ALA A 103 19.03 13.63 21.95
C ALA A 103 17.75 12.91 22.44
N SER A 104 17.82 11.59 22.66
CA SER A 104 16.67 10.84 23.19
C SER A 104 16.24 11.30 24.58
N ALA A 105 17.17 11.77 25.42
CA ALA A 105 16.83 12.28 26.75
C ALA A 105 16.01 13.58 26.66
N VAL A 106 16.35 14.45 25.70
CA VAL A 106 15.59 15.68 25.43
C VAL A 106 14.19 15.36 24.93
N LEU A 107 14.07 14.44 23.97
CA LEU A 107 12.77 13.97 23.47
C LEU A 107 11.94 13.29 24.58
N GLY A 108 12.56 12.43 25.38
CA GLY A 108 11.90 11.76 26.50
C GLY A 108 11.39 12.75 27.55
N ALA A 109 12.19 13.76 27.90
CA ALA A 109 11.77 14.83 28.80
C ALA A 109 10.58 15.63 28.25
N GLY A 110 10.62 16.02 26.98
CA GLY A 110 9.50 16.71 26.32
C GLY A 110 8.23 15.84 26.25
N GLY A 111 8.38 14.55 25.93
CA GLY A 111 7.28 13.59 25.89
C GLY A 111 6.62 13.40 27.26
N LEU A 112 7.41 13.22 28.32
CA LEU A 112 6.92 13.11 29.69
C LEU A 112 6.22 14.40 30.15
N TYR A 113 6.79 15.56 29.85
CA TYR A 113 6.16 16.84 30.16
C TYR A 113 4.77 16.94 29.53
N HIS A 114 4.64 16.72 28.22
CA HIS A 114 3.35 16.84 27.53
C HIS A 114 2.35 15.74 27.92
N ALA A 115 2.82 14.52 28.24
CA ALA A 115 1.95 13.42 28.65
C ALA A 115 1.39 13.59 30.07
N LEU A 116 2.19 14.12 31.00
CA LEU A 116 1.89 14.09 32.44
C LEU A 116 1.60 15.47 33.05
N LEU A 117 2.32 16.52 32.64
CA LEU A 117 2.31 17.84 33.28
C LEU A 117 1.63 18.92 32.44
N GLY A 118 1.73 18.82 31.11
CA GLY A 118 1.15 19.76 30.17
C GLY A 118 -0.38 19.69 30.12
N PRO A 119 -1.02 20.65 29.42
CA PRO A 119 -2.47 20.65 29.23
C PRO A 119 -2.91 19.39 28.48
N ALA A 120 -4.02 18.78 28.89
CA ALA A 120 -4.50 17.55 28.27
C ALA A 120 -4.97 17.75 26.81
N VAL A 121 -5.53 18.94 26.52
CA VAL A 121 -5.97 19.38 25.19
C VAL A 121 -5.27 20.71 24.90
N LEU A 122 -4.64 20.81 23.73
CA LEU A 122 -4.01 22.04 23.25
C LEU A 122 -5.11 23.04 22.82
N ARG A 123 -4.92 24.31 23.20
CA ARG A 123 -5.87 25.38 22.88
C ARG A 123 -5.96 25.59 21.37
N ARG A 124 -7.12 26.06 20.92
CA ARG A 124 -7.43 26.42 19.53
C ARG A 124 -7.90 27.87 19.51
N ASP A 125 -6.98 28.81 19.46
CA ASP A 125 -7.25 30.25 19.42
C ASP A 125 -6.27 30.95 18.45
N GLU A 126 -6.42 32.26 18.25
CA GLU A 126 -5.57 33.03 17.32
C GLU A 126 -4.16 33.30 17.88
N THR A 127 -3.80 32.73 19.04
CA THR A 127 -2.47 32.90 19.62
C THR A 127 -1.46 31.91 19.04
N PHE A 128 -0.18 32.16 19.27
CA PHE A 128 0.88 31.22 18.93
C PHE A 128 0.67 29.82 19.53
N LEU A 129 0.15 29.72 20.76
CA LEU A 129 -0.16 28.43 21.38
C LEU A 129 -1.38 27.77 20.73
N GLY A 130 -2.34 28.59 20.30
CA GLY A 130 -3.53 28.16 19.58
C GLY A 130 -3.24 27.51 18.23
N PHE A 131 -2.11 27.88 17.60
CA PHE A 131 -1.61 27.20 16.40
C PHE A 131 -1.44 25.69 16.63
N PHE A 132 -0.99 25.22 17.79
CA PHE A 132 -0.73 23.79 17.98
C PHE A 132 -2.00 22.95 18.22
N GLY A 133 -3.14 23.58 18.46
CA GLY A 133 -4.43 22.90 18.54
C GLY A 133 -4.91 22.41 17.17
N TYR A 134 -5.60 21.27 17.17
CA TYR A 134 -6.22 20.72 15.96
C TYR A 134 -7.47 19.89 16.29
N ASP A 135 -8.34 19.76 15.29
CA ASP A 135 -9.44 18.80 15.24
C ASP A 135 -9.19 17.80 14.11
N TRP A 136 -9.46 16.52 14.33
CA TRP A 136 -9.32 15.51 13.28
C TRP A 136 -10.23 15.75 12.07
N GLN A 137 -11.36 16.43 12.27
CA GLN A 137 -12.31 16.76 11.20
C GLN A 137 -11.99 18.10 10.51
N ASP A 138 -11.09 18.92 11.07
CA ASP A 138 -10.60 20.12 10.40
C ASP A 138 -9.62 19.72 9.31
N THR A 139 -10.16 19.54 8.10
CA THR A 139 -9.40 19.06 6.95
C THR A 139 -8.28 20.00 6.54
N ASP A 140 -8.42 21.29 6.83
CA ASP A 140 -7.43 22.30 6.46
C ASP A 140 -6.28 22.30 7.46
N ARG A 141 -6.58 22.15 8.75
CA ARG A 141 -5.53 21.96 9.76
C ARG A 141 -4.75 20.67 9.51
N MET A 142 -5.43 19.59 9.10
CA MET A 142 -4.77 18.33 8.77
C MET A 142 -3.83 18.45 7.56
N THR A 143 -4.22 19.15 6.48
CA THR A 143 -3.32 19.37 5.34
C THR A 143 -2.16 20.29 5.69
N ASN A 144 -2.36 21.32 6.52
CA ASN A 144 -1.28 22.17 7.00
C ASN A 144 -0.23 21.38 7.78
N ILE A 145 -0.66 20.55 8.74
CA ILE A 145 0.25 19.70 9.52
C ILE A 145 0.99 18.72 8.60
N LEU A 146 0.28 18.05 7.68
CA LEU A 146 0.88 17.18 6.68
C LEU A 146 1.95 17.91 5.86
N GLY A 147 1.62 19.11 5.36
CA GLY A 147 2.52 19.88 4.51
C GLY A 147 3.81 20.30 5.23
N ILE A 148 3.74 20.69 6.50
CA ILE A 148 4.94 20.97 7.31
C ILE A 148 5.82 19.72 7.45
N HIS A 149 5.24 18.55 7.70
CA HIS A 149 5.99 17.30 7.78
C HIS A 149 6.62 16.89 6.44
N LEU A 150 5.92 17.09 5.32
CA LEU A 150 6.49 16.86 3.99
C LEU A 150 7.69 17.77 3.72
N VAL A 151 7.64 19.05 4.12
CA VAL A 151 8.80 19.95 4.03
C VAL A 151 9.97 19.41 4.85
N MET A 152 9.74 18.97 6.10
CA MET A 152 10.79 18.39 6.93
C MET A 152 11.40 17.11 6.33
N LEU A 153 10.58 16.24 5.75
CA LEU A 153 11.05 15.05 5.03
C LEU A 153 11.87 15.42 3.78
N GLY A 154 11.43 16.46 3.05
CA GLY A 154 12.17 16.98 1.90
C GLY A 154 13.55 17.50 2.29
N ILE A 155 13.66 18.22 3.41
CA ILE A 155 14.95 18.63 3.99
C ILE A 155 15.79 17.40 4.34
N GLY A 156 15.19 16.36 4.93
CA GLY A 156 15.87 15.09 5.21
C GLY A 156 16.48 14.42 3.97
N ALA A 157 15.75 14.38 2.85
CA ALA A 157 16.29 13.86 1.59
C ALA A 157 17.48 14.69 1.07
N TRP A 158 17.40 16.03 1.19
CA TRP A 158 18.49 16.93 0.82
C TRP A 158 19.72 16.82 1.75
N LEU A 159 19.57 16.39 3.00
CA LEU A 159 20.72 16.10 3.87
C LEU A 159 21.54 14.92 3.35
N LEU A 160 20.90 13.88 2.78
CA LEU A 160 21.62 12.78 2.12
C LEU A 160 22.36 13.29 0.87
N VAL A 161 21.71 14.13 0.05
CA VAL A 161 22.35 14.76 -1.11
C VAL A 161 23.58 15.57 -0.68
N ALA A 162 23.45 16.40 0.37
CA ALA A 162 24.55 17.16 0.91
C ALA A 162 25.67 16.26 1.44
N LYS A 163 25.34 15.15 2.11
CA LYS A 163 26.33 14.15 2.55
C LYS A 163 27.11 13.56 1.37
N ALA A 164 26.40 13.16 0.32
CA ALA A 164 26.97 12.51 -0.84
C ALA A 164 27.81 13.45 -1.72
N MET A 165 27.41 14.72 -1.84
CA MET A 165 28.08 15.67 -2.74
C MET A 165 29.11 16.55 -2.03
N LEU A 166 28.86 16.95 -0.78
CA LEU A 166 29.61 18.02 -0.10
C LEU A 166 30.39 17.54 1.12
N TRP A 167 29.93 16.49 1.80
CA TRP A 167 30.52 16.03 3.08
C TRP A 167 31.12 14.63 2.98
N GLY A 168 32.16 14.52 2.16
CA GLY A 168 33.02 13.33 2.06
C GLY A 168 32.48 12.21 1.17
N GLY A 169 31.20 12.19 0.82
CA GLY A 169 30.66 11.19 -0.12
C GLY A 169 29.92 10.03 0.52
N LEU A 170 29.68 8.97 -0.25
CA LEU A 170 29.11 7.71 0.19
C LEU A 170 30.07 6.57 -0.16
N PHE A 171 29.93 5.41 0.49
CA PHE A 171 30.67 4.23 0.09
C PHE A 171 30.15 3.71 -1.25
N ASP A 172 31.02 3.63 -2.25
CA ASP A 172 30.70 3.07 -3.56
C ASP A 172 31.24 1.63 -3.64
N PRO A 173 30.38 0.60 -3.67
CA PRO A 173 30.83 -0.79 -3.76
C PRO A 173 31.55 -1.10 -5.08
N ALA A 174 31.24 -0.40 -6.18
CA ALA A 174 31.91 -0.62 -7.45
C ALA A 174 33.35 -0.08 -7.45
N ALA A 175 33.58 1.02 -6.73
CA ALA A 175 34.93 1.58 -6.53
C ALA A 175 35.66 0.93 -5.34
N GLY A 176 34.91 0.35 -4.39
CA GLY A 176 35.44 -0.18 -3.13
C GLY A 176 35.94 0.91 -2.19
N GLU A 177 35.47 2.15 -2.30
CA GLU A 177 35.92 3.27 -1.47
C GLU A 177 34.82 4.31 -1.26
N VAL A 178 35.03 5.21 -0.31
CA VAL A 178 34.14 6.36 -0.12
C VAL A 178 34.48 7.43 -1.15
N ARG A 179 33.50 7.83 -1.97
CA ARG A 179 33.68 8.91 -2.95
C ARG A 179 32.54 9.92 -2.92
N ALA A 180 32.89 11.17 -3.23
CA ALA A 180 31.90 12.20 -3.50
C ALA A 180 31.20 11.95 -4.84
N VAL A 181 29.88 12.17 -4.87
CA VAL A 181 29.08 12.10 -6.09
C VAL A 181 29.04 13.49 -6.73
N SER A 182 29.84 13.72 -7.77
CA SER A 182 29.96 15.03 -8.41
C SER A 182 28.83 15.31 -9.41
N ASP A 183 28.36 14.27 -10.10
CA ASP A 183 27.49 14.38 -11.26
C ASP A 183 26.21 13.55 -11.09
N PRO A 184 25.31 13.89 -10.14
CA PRO A 184 24.09 13.12 -9.91
C PRO A 184 23.16 13.14 -11.12
N THR A 185 22.48 12.02 -11.37
CA THR A 185 21.59 11.89 -12.54
C THR A 185 20.31 12.70 -12.34
N LEU A 186 20.15 13.76 -13.14
CA LEU A 186 18.94 14.59 -13.10
C LEU A 186 17.93 14.26 -14.20
N ASN A 187 18.28 13.39 -15.15
CA ASN A 187 17.40 13.03 -16.25
C ASN A 187 16.13 12.33 -15.72
N PRO A 188 14.93 12.93 -15.89
CA PRO A 188 13.69 12.36 -15.35
C PRO A 188 13.34 11.02 -16.02
N ALA A 189 13.72 10.80 -17.27
CA ALA A 189 13.47 9.51 -17.94
C ALA A 189 14.24 8.37 -17.24
N THR A 190 15.47 8.65 -16.79
CA THR A 190 16.26 7.71 -16.00
C THR A 190 15.63 7.48 -14.64
N ILE A 191 15.45 8.56 -13.87
CA ILE A 191 14.97 8.47 -12.49
C ILE A 191 13.56 7.86 -12.38
N PHE A 192 12.61 8.30 -13.20
CA PHE A 192 11.25 7.75 -13.16
C PHE A 192 11.13 6.40 -13.91
N GLY A 193 12.11 6.01 -14.73
CA GLY A 193 12.19 4.67 -15.32
C GLY A 193 12.25 3.57 -14.27
N TYR A 194 12.88 3.82 -13.11
CA TYR A 194 12.92 2.90 -11.98
C TYR A 194 11.54 2.58 -11.40
N LEU A 195 10.59 3.53 -11.45
CA LEU A 195 9.21 3.32 -10.95
C LEU A 195 8.41 2.34 -11.80
N VAL A 196 8.79 2.17 -13.07
CA VAL A 196 8.08 1.33 -14.04
C VAL A 196 8.88 0.09 -14.47
N GLY A 197 10.01 -0.19 -13.81
CA GLY A 197 10.85 -1.35 -14.09
C GLY A 197 11.60 -1.26 -15.42
N ALA A 198 11.91 -0.06 -15.91
CA ALA A 198 12.65 0.12 -17.16
C ALA A 198 14.10 -0.43 -17.09
N TRP A 199 14.65 -0.56 -15.88
CA TRP A 199 16.03 -0.94 -15.61
C TRP A 199 16.20 -2.37 -15.10
N GLY A 200 15.12 -3.13 -14.95
CA GLY A 200 15.16 -4.50 -14.46
C GLY A 200 13.85 -4.94 -13.81
N PRO A 201 13.62 -6.26 -13.67
CA PRO A 201 12.46 -6.80 -12.98
C PRO A 201 12.42 -6.43 -11.49
N GLU A 202 13.53 -5.99 -10.91
CA GLU A 202 13.65 -5.52 -9.52
C GLU A 202 13.08 -4.11 -9.32
N GLY A 203 12.69 -3.42 -10.39
CA GLY A 203 12.10 -2.09 -10.32
C GLY A 203 13.07 -1.06 -9.74
N MET A 204 12.65 -0.33 -8.71
CA MET A 204 13.52 0.62 -8.00
C MET A 204 14.72 -0.03 -7.31
N ALA A 205 14.65 -1.32 -6.98
CA ALA A 205 15.77 -2.01 -6.36
C ALA A 205 16.87 -2.42 -7.36
N ALA A 206 16.65 -2.19 -8.67
CA ALA A 206 17.65 -2.38 -9.73
C ALA A 206 18.68 -1.23 -9.81
N VAL A 207 18.62 -0.23 -8.93
CA VAL A 207 19.59 0.88 -8.94
C VAL A 207 21.00 0.36 -8.64
N ASP A 208 21.94 0.63 -9.54
CA ASP A 208 23.27 0.01 -9.59
C ASP A 208 24.43 1.02 -9.50
N ASN A 209 24.12 2.30 -9.28
CA ASN A 209 25.10 3.37 -9.17
C ASN A 209 24.64 4.49 -8.21
N LEU A 210 25.60 5.23 -7.65
CA LEU A 210 25.31 6.28 -6.66
C LEU A 210 24.76 7.56 -7.29
N GLU A 211 25.07 7.86 -8.55
CA GLU A 211 24.57 9.02 -9.29
C GLU A 211 23.05 9.00 -9.38
N ASP A 212 22.45 7.84 -9.65
CA ASP A 212 21.02 7.64 -9.71
C ASP A 212 20.37 7.65 -8.32
N VAL A 213 21.06 7.11 -7.30
CA VAL A 213 20.60 7.20 -5.89
C VAL A 213 20.51 8.67 -5.45
N VAL A 214 21.58 9.45 -5.66
CA VAL A 214 21.62 10.87 -5.26
C VAL A 214 20.66 11.69 -6.12
N GLY A 215 20.64 11.46 -7.44
CA GLY A 215 19.71 12.09 -8.37
C GLY A 215 18.24 11.83 -8.01
N GLY A 216 17.90 10.60 -7.65
CA GLY A 216 16.59 10.23 -7.14
C GLY A 216 16.21 10.98 -5.86
N HIS A 217 17.14 11.12 -4.90
CA HIS A 217 16.90 11.88 -3.67
C HIS A 217 16.74 13.38 -3.91
N ILE A 218 17.41 13.95 -4.93
CA ILE A 218 17.16 15.33 -5.38
C ILE A 218 15.70 15.47 -5.83
N TRP A 219 15.22 14.56 -6.69
CA TRP A 219 13.84 14.56 -7.17
C TRP A 219 12.84 14.37 -6.02
N VAL A 220 13.05 13.39 -5.13
CA VAL A 220 12.20 13.15 -3.97
C VAL A 220 12.18 14.38 -3.05
N GLY A 221 13.34 14.99 -2.78
CA GLY A 221 13.43 16.22 -1.99
C GLY A 221 12.62 17.36 -2.59
N LEU A 222 12.74 17.60 -3.90
CA LEU A 222 11.95 18.61 -4.62
C LEU A 222 10.45 18.32 -4.58
N ILE A 223 10.04 17.07 -4.81
CA ILE A 223 8.63 16.65 -4.78
C ILE A 223 8.05 16.86 -3.37
N LEU A 224 8.78 16.49 -2.33
CA LEU A 224 8.35 16.65 -0.93
C LEU A 224 8.24 18.13 -0.53
N LEU A 225 9.19 18.97 -0.92
CA LEU A 225 9.14 20.42 -0.68
C LEU A 225 7.97 21.08 -1.41
N ALA A 226 7.80 20.77 -2.70
CA ALA A 226 6.70 21.29 -3.52
C ALA A 226 5.33 20.79 -3.03
N GLY A 227 5.22 19.50 -2.73
CA GLY A 227 4.01 18.89 -2.16
C GLY A 227 3.69 19.43 -0.77
N GLY A 228 4.71 19.67 0.05
CA GLY A 228 4.56 20.30 1.36
C GLY A 228 4.00 21.72 1.26
N ALA A 229 4.57 22.56 0.37
CA ALA A 229 4.05 23.89 0.09
C ALA A 229 2.61 23.82 -0.47
N PHE A 230 2.35 22.91 -1.40
CA PHE A 230 1.00 22.68 -1.94
C PHE A 230 -0.01 22.37 -0.82
N HIS A 231 0.30 21.45 0.10
CA HIS A 231 -0.61 21.08 1.18
C HIS A 231 -0.78 22.15 2.26
N ILE A 232 0.20 23.04 2.46
CA ILE A 232 0.08 24.21 3.34
C ILE A 232 -0.86 25.26 2.72
N PHE A 233 -0.74 25.51 1.41
CA PHE A 233 -1.45 26.60 0.73
C PHE A 233 -2.75 26.18 0.05
N THR A 234 -3.18 24.92 0.18
CA THR A 234 -4.42 24.42 -0.42
C THR A 234 -5.26 23.62 0.57
N GLN A 235 -6.52 23.44 0.21
CA GLN A 235 -7.50 22.63 0.95
C GLN A 235 -7.89 21.41 0.12
N PRO A 236 -8.34 20.30 0.73
CA PRO A 236 -8.80 19.14 0.00
C PRO A 236 -9.92 19.48 -1.01
N PHE A 237 -9.68 19.13 -2.27
CA PHE A 237 -10.66 19.32 -3.33
C PHE A 237 -11.96 18.55 -3.05
N SER A 238 -13.05 18.99 -3.68
CA SER A 238 -14.39 18.43 -3.46
C SER A 238 -14.48 16.93 -3.74
N TRP A 239 -13.72 16.42 -4.71
CA TRP A 239 -13.67 14.99 -5.00
C TRP A 239 -12.97 14.20 -3.88
N ALA A 240 -11.87 14.72 -3.33
CA ALA A 240 -11.12 14.06 -2.25
C ALA A 240 -11.99 13.97 -0.98
N ARG A 241 -12.70 15.07 -0.67
CA ARG A 241 -13.65 15.13 0.46
C ARG A 241 -14.79 14.12 0.37
N ARG A 242 -15.13 13.65 -0.83
CA ARG A 242 -16.21 12.67 -1.04
C ARG A 242 -15.74 11.21 -0.92
N VAL A 243 -14.45 10.94 -1.09
CA VAL A 243 -13.92 9.57 -1.19
C VAL A 243 -13.18 9.13 0.07
N LEU A 244 -12.64 10.09 0.84
CA LEU A 244 -11.87 9.82 2.04
C LEU A 244 -12.72 9.93 3.31
N VAL A 245 -12.30 9.22 4.36
CA VAL A 245 -12.87 9.32 5.70
C VAL A 245 -11.97 10.22 6.54
N TYR A 246 -12.54 11.26 7.15
CA TYR A 246 -11.80 12.28 7.91
C TYR A 246 -11.97 12.03 9.40
N SER A 247 -11.09 11.19 9.96
CA SER A 247 -11.00 10.93 11.40
C SER A 247 -9.58 10.49 11.78
N GLY A 248 -9.19 10.66 13.04
CA GLY A 248 -7.87 10.25 13.51
C GLY A 248 -7.56 8.76 13.26
N GLU A 249 -8.55 7.88 13.42
CA GLU A 249 -8.36 6.45 13.13
C GLU A 249 -8.24 6.16 11.63
N ALA A 250 -8.93 6.91 10.76
CA ALA A 250 -8.77 6.80 9.32
C ALA A 250 -7.36 7.22 8.88
N TYR A 251 -6.86 8.37 9.37
CA TYR A 251 -5.50 8.82 9.06
C TYR A 251 -4.44 7.84 9.54
N LEU A 252 -4.58 7.31 10.77
CA LEU A 252 -3.74 6.23 11.27
C LEU A 252 -3.77 5.03 10.31
N SER A 253 -4.95 4.61 9.85
CA SER A 253 -5.07 3.48 8.92
C SER A 253 -4.35 3.75 7.60
N TYR A 254 -4.42 4.96 7.05
CA TYR A 254 -3.73 5.31 5.81
C TYR A 254 -2.22 5.20 5.97
N SER A 255 -1.68 5.76 7.07
CA SER A 255 -0.26 5.66 7.40
C SER A 255 0.19 4.21 7.61
N LEU A 256 -0.61 3.36 8.28
CA LEU A 256 -0.29 1.94 8.44
C LEU A 256 -0.21 1.22 7.09
N GLY A 257 -1.12 1.52 6.15
CA GLY A 257 -1.06 0.95 4.80
C GLY A 257 0.23 1.34 4.07
N THR A 258 0.61 2.61 4.15
CA THR A 258 1.87 3.12 3.58
C THR A 258 3.10 2.49 4.25
N LEU A 259 3.14 2.39 5.58
CA LEU A 259 4.26 1.76 6.30
C LEU A 259 4.39 0.27 5.98
N ALA A 260 3.27 -0.46 5.80
CA ALA A 260 3.32 -1.85 5.37
C ALA A 260 3.97 -1.99 3.99
N TYR A 261 3.57 -1.15 3.03
CA TYR A 261 4.22 -1.11 1.71
C TYR A 261 5.72 -0.81 1.83
N MET A 262 6.09 0.23 2.58
CA MET A 262 7.50 0.58 2.80
C MET A 262 8.29 -0.56 3.46
N GLY A 263 7.70 -1.28 4.41
CA GLY A 263 8.35 -2.42 5.07
C GLY A 263 8.56 -3.62 4.14
N PHE A 264 7.55 -3.99 3.33
CA PHE A 264 7.73 -5.02 2.30
C PHE A 264 8.78 -4.60 1.27
N PHE A 265 8.74 -3.35 0.85
CA PHE A 265 9.70 -2.82 -0.10
C PHE A 265 11.11 -2.78 0.49
N ALA A 266 11.30 -2.37 1.75
CA ALA A 266 12.59 -2.40 2.43
C ALA A 266 13.13 -3.84 2.57
N ALA A 267 12.28 -4.80 2.93
CA ALA A 267 12.66 -6.22 2.99
C ALA A 267 13.11 -6.76 1.63
N TYR A 268 12.43 -6.37 0.56
CA TYR A 268 12.82 -6.72 -0.81
C TYR A 268 14.12 -6.02 -1.23
N PHE A 269 14.24 -4.71 -0.99
CA PHE A 269 15.40 -3.89 -1.36
C PHE A 269 16.67 -4.41 -0.72
N VAL A 270 16.65 -4.66 0.59
CA VAL A 270 17.79 -5.25 1.30
C VAL A 270 18.04 -6.69 0.85
N THR A 271 17.10 -7.40 0.24
CA THR A 271 17.38 -8.74 -0.28
C THR A 271 18.20 -8.70 -1.58
N VAL A 272 17.85 -7.80 -2.50
CA VAL A 272 18.34 -7.88 -3.90
C VAL A 272 19.37 -6.82 -4.27
N ASN A 273 19.41 -5.67 -3.59
CA ASN A 273 20.29 -4.58 -3.98
C ASN A 273 21.65 -4.68 -3.30
N ASP A 274 22.73 -4.51 -4.05
CA ASP A 274 24.13 -4.53 -3.62
C ASP A 274 24.79 -3.14 -3.65
N THR A 275 24.07 -2.11 -4.13
CA THR A 275 24.59 -0.75 -4.24
C THR A 275 24.40 0.05 -2.94
N VAL A 276 23.17 0.20 -2.46
CA VAL A 276 22.87 0.89 -1.19
C VAL A 276 22.85 -0.05 0.01
N TYR A 277 22.90 -1.36 -0.24
CA TYR A 277 23.27 -2.37 0.75
C TYR A 277 24.53 -3.13 0.28
N PRO A 278 25.72 -2.50 0.33
CA PRO A 278 26.98 -3.10 -0.11
C PRO A 278 27.22 -4.48 0.48
N GLU A 279 27.58 -5.45 -0.36
CA GLU A 279 27.90 -6.81 0.11
C GLU A 279 29.03 -6.82 1.14
N THR A 280 29.98 -5.88 1.03
CA THR A 280 31.06 -5.66 1.98
C THR A 280 30.58 -5.50 3.43
N PHE A 281 29.40 -4.90 3.64
CA PHE A 281 28.87 -4.63 4.98
C PHE A 281 27.69 -5.54 5.34
N TYR A 282 26.86 -5.92 4.36
CA TYR A 282 25.60 -6.64 4.60
C TYR A 282 25.66 -8.13 4.26
N GLY A 283 26.73 -8.57 3.60
CA GLY A 283 26.88 -9.91 3.05
C GLY A 283 26.30 -10.02 1.64
N PRO A 284 26.58 -11.14 0.94
CA PRO A 284 26.19 -11.32 -0.45
C PRO A 284 24.68 -11.12 -0.68
N ALA A 285 24.31 -10.48 -1.80
CA ALA A 285 22.93 -10.28 -2.18
C ALA A 285 22.19 -11.63 -2.30
N GLY A 286 20.96 -11.69 -1.81
CA GLY A 286 20.17 -12.92 -1.75
C GLY A 286 20.58 -13.94 -0.66
N THR A 287 21.71 -13.75 0.03
CA THR A 287 22.18 -14.70 1.06
C THR A 287 21.76 -14.26 2.46
N PHE A 288 20.86 -15.03 3.07
CA PHE A 288 20.36 -14.76 4.43
C PHE A 288 21.17 -15.46 5.53
N GLU A 289 21.85 -16.56 5.20
CA GLU A 289 22.63 -17.37 6.13
C GLU A 289 23.91 -17.81 5.42
N THR A 290 25.04 -17.69 6.10
CA THR A 290 26.34 -18.15 5.59
C THR A 290 26.44 -19.68 5.61
N GLU A 291 27.41 -20.25 4.90
CA GLU A 291 27.66 -21.70 4.94
C GLU A 291 27.93 -22.24 6.36
N ALA A 292 28.45 -21.39 7.25
CA ALA A 292 28.71 -21.71 8.65
C ALA A 292 27.46 -21.61 9.56
N GLY A 293 26.29 -21.26 9.00
CA GLY A 293 25.04 -21.14 9.74
C GLY A 293 24.82 -19.80 10.44
N THR A 294 25.57 -18.76 10.06
CA THR A 294 25.42 -17.42 10.65
C THR A 294 24.44 -16.61 9.83
N VAL A 295 23.39 -16.08 10.46
CA VAL A 295 22.42 -15.20 9.81
C VAL A 295 23.07 -13.86 9.52
N THR A 296 23.09 -13.46 8.25
CA THR A 296 23.72 -12.21 7.80
C THR A 296 22.92 -10.99 8.27
N ALA A 297 23.54 -9.82 8.29
CA ALA A 297 22.84 -8.55 8.50
C ALA A 297 21.66 -8.39 7.52
N ARG A 298 21.86 -8.81 6.25
CA ARG A 298 20.83 -8.86 5.22
C ARG A 298 19.65 -9.76 5.62
N GLY A 299 19.93 -10.98 6.09
CA GLY A 299 18.93 -11.92 6.54
C GLY A 299 18.08 -11.39 7.71
N TRP A 300 18.72 -10.79 8.71
CA TRP A 300 18.02 -10.16 9.84
C TRP A 300 17.11 -9.01 9.40
N LEU A 301 17.63 -8.09 8.58
CA LEU A 301 16.85 -6.94 8.11
C LEU A 301 15.68 -7.37 7.23
N ALA A 302 15.90 -8.27 6.26
CA ALA A 302 14.86 -8.74 5.35
C ALA A 302 13.71 -9.42 6.11
N THR A 303 14.03 -10.38 6.97
CA THR A 303 13.02 -11.17 7.70
C THR A 303 12.25 -10.31 8.70
N PHE A 304 12.94 -9.44 9.46
CA PHE A 304 12.29 -8.55 10.42
C PHE A 304 11.32 -7.58 9.72
N HIS A 305 11.76 -6.89 8.68
CA HIS A 305 10.93 -5.92 7.98
C HIS A 305 9.74 -6.56 7.30
N PHE A 306 9.89 -7.77 6.75
CA PHE A 306 8.77 -8.52 6.17
C PHE A 306 7.71 -8.86 7.21
N VAL A 307 8.12 -9.43 8.36
CA VAL A 307 7.18 -9.80 9.43
C VAL A 307 6.51 -8.56 10.02
N LEU A 308 7.27 -7.49 10.26
CA LEU A 308 6.73 -6.23 10.75
C LEU A 308 5.74 -5.61 9.76
N ALA A 309 6.06 -5.60 8.46
CA ALA A 309 5.17 -5.11 7.41
C ALA A 309 3.84 -5.88 7.37
N LEU A 310 3.88 -7.20 7.56
CA LEU A 310 2.68 -8.04 7.62
C LEU A 310 1.80 -7.68 8.83
N LEU A 311 2.40 -7.50 10.01
CA LEU A 311 1.67 -7.08 11.21
C LEU A 311 1.05 -5.69 11.05
N VAL A 312 1.81 -4.75 10.47
CA VAL A 312 1.34 -3.39 10.18
C VAL A 312 0.22 -3.40 9.14
N LEU A 313 0.28 -4.29 8.14
CA LEU A 313 -0.80 -4.48 7.15
C LEU A 313 -2.09 -4.96 7.82
N PHE A 314 -2.02 -5.90 8.76
CA PHE A 314 -3.19 -6.30 9.55
C PHE A 314 -3.72 -5.13 10.39
N GLY A 315 -2.84 -4.29 10.94
CA GLY A 315 -3.21 -3.03 11.59
C GLY A 315 -3.97 -2.08 10.65
N HIS A 316 -3.50 -1.92 9.41
CA HIS A 316 -4.19 -1.14 8.38
C HIS A 316 -5.60 -1.66 8.12
N ILE A 317 -5.74 -2.96 7.84
CA ILE A 317 -7.04 -3.60 7.55
C ILE A 317 -7.99 -3.41 8.73
N TRP A 318 -7.52 -3.66 9.95
CA TRP A 318 -8.29 -3.50 11.17
C TRP A 318 -8.80 -2.07 11.36
N HIS A 319 -7.91 -1.08 11.33
CA HIS A 319 -8.29 0.31 11.57
C HIS A 319 -9.10 0.92 10.43
N ALA A 320 -8.82 0.55 9.17
CA ALA A 320 -9.57 1.02 8.01
C ALA A 320 -11.02 0.51 8.03
N ILE A 321 -11.23 -0.77 8.37
CA ILE A 321 -12.57 -1.35 8.53
C ILE A 321 -13.32 -0.64 9.65
N ARG A 322 -12.70 -0.43 10.82
CA ARG A 322 -13.31 0.27 11.95
C ARG A 322 -13.65 1.73 11.63
N ALA A 323 -12.76 2.45 10.96
CA ALA A 323 -12.98 3.84 10.58
C ALA A 323 -14.14 3.97 9.57
N ARG A 324 -14.17 3.12 8.54
CA ARG A 324 -15.29 3.09 7.57
C ARG A 324 -16.60 2.64 8.22
N GLY A 325 -16.56 1.60 9.04
CA GLY A 325 -17.74 1.09 9.74
C GLY A 325 -18.40 2.19 10.55
N ARG A 326 -17.63 2.93 11.36
CA ARG A 326 -18.16 4.07 12.12
C ARG A 326 -18.67 5.20 11.23
N ALA A 327 -17.97 5.53 10.15
CA ALA A 327 -18.44 6.54 9.20
C ALA A 327 -19.77 6.13 8.52
N ALA A 328 -20.00 4.83 8.34
CA ALA A 328 -21.25 4.27 7.82
C ALA A 328 -22.31 3.97 8.91
N GLY A 329 -22.03 4.27 10.18
CA GLY A 329 -22.95 4.08 11.30
C GLY A 329 -22.94 2.70 11.97
N PHE A 330 -21.97 1.83 11.66
CA PHE A 330 -21.75 0.56 12.35
C PHE A 330 -20.86 0.73 13.59
N ASP A 331 -21.32 0.25 14.76
CA ASP A 331 -20.48 0.13 15.96
C ASP A 331 -20.10 -1.33 16.24
N PHE A 332 -18.93 -1.73 15.75
CA PHE A 332 -18.37 -3.06 16.04
C PHE A 332 -18.22 -3.34 17.55
N SER A 333 -18.10 -2.31 18.38
CA SER A 333 -18.01 -2.45 19.84
C SER A 333 -19.35 -2.82 20.48
N ALA A 334 -20.45 -2.46 19.82
CA ALA A 334 -21.81 -2.86 20.19
C ALA A 334 -22.22 -4.22 19.60
N GLY A 335 -21.34 -4.85 18.81
CA GLY A 335 -21.63 -6.11 18.11
C GLY A 335 -22.33 -5.91 16.77
N ASP A 336 -22.32 -4.69 16.22
CA ASP A 336 -22.92 -4.41 14.91
C ASP A 336 -22.00 -4.95 13.79
N PHE A 337 -22.09 -6.25 13.54
CA PHE A 337 -21.42 -6.91 12.41
C PHE A 337 -22.29 -6.97 11.15
N ILE A 338 -23.61 -6.90 11.37
CA ILE A 338 -24.65 -7.14 10.38
C ILE A 338 -25.80 -6.18 10.72
N GLY A 339 -26.10 -5.27 9.80
CA GLY A 339 -27.27 -4.40 9.89
C GLY A 339 -28.34 -4.80 8.87
N PRO A 340 -29.63 -4.54 9.15
CA PRO A 340 -30.62 -4.58 8.09
C PRO A 340 -30.22 -3.54 7.03
N ASP A 341 -30.16 -3.95 5.76
CA ASP A 341 -29.91 -3.02 4.64
C ASP A 341 -30.94 -1.87 4.66
N ARG A 342 -32.21 -2.17 5.02
CA ARG A 342 -33.27 -1.16 5.27
C ARG A 342 -34.22 -1.48 6.42
N SER A 343 -34.73 -2.71 6.48
CA SER A 343 -35.72 -3.15 7.47
C SER A 343 -35.48 -4.62 7.86
N GLN A 344 -35.91 -5.02 9.06
CA GLN A 344 -35.77 -6.41 9.54
C GLN A 344 -36.54 -7.43 8.69
N SER A 345 -37.45 -6.97 7.82
CA SER A 345 -38.29 -7.80 6.93
C SER A 345 -37.67 -8.09 5.55
N GLU A 346 -36.53 -7.50 5.21
CA GLU A 346 -35.85 -7.76 3.93
C GLU A 346 -34.62 -8.65 4.15
N GLY A 347 -34.55 -9.79 3.46
CA GLY A 347 -33.50 -10.80 3.63
C GLY A 347 -32.11 -10.43 3.12
N ASN A 348 -31.86 -9.15 2.80
CA ASN A 348 -30.54 -8.67 2.40
C ASN A 348 -29.86 -7.95 3.56
N LEU A 349 -28.66 -8.41 3.91
CA LEU A 349 -27.89 -7.91 5.03
C LEU A 349 -26.75 -7.02 4.53
N ALA A 350 -26.68 -5.80 5.04
CA ALA A 350 -25.54 -4.92 4.79
C ALA A 350 -24.39 -5.36 5.70
N THR A 351 -23.26 -5.67 5.05
CA THR A 351 -21.99 -6.04 5.69
C THR A 351 -20.93 -5.01 5.32
N PRO A 352 -19.85 -4.90 6.10
CA PRO A 352 -18.70 -4.07 5.75
C PRO A 352 -18.04 -4.43 4.40
N VAL A 353 -18.34 -5.60 3.82
CA VAL A 353 -17.78 -6.07 2.54
C VAL A 353 -18.69 -5.68 1.37
N ASN A 354 -19.95 -6.12 1.37
CA ASN A 354 -20.89 -5.86 0.27
C ASN A 354 -21.41 -4.42 0.22
N GLY A 355 -21.38 -3.68 1.35
CA GLY A 355 -21.71 -2.26 1.42
C GLY A 355 -20.50 -1.32 1.23
N SER A 356 -19.30 -1.87 0.98
CA SER A 356 -18.09 -1.04 0.84
C SER A 356 -18.08 -0.23 -0.45
N ASP A 357 -17.50 0.97 -0.43
CA ASP A 357 -17.33 1.80 -1.64
C ASP A 357 -16.61 1.06 -2.76
N PHE A 358 -15.64 0.21 -2.42
CA PHE A 358 -14.93 -0.61 -3.40
C PHE A 358 -15.85 -1.65 -4.04
N ALA A 359 -16.63 -2.40 -3.26
CA ALA A 359 -17.58 -3.37 -3.80
C ALA A 359 -18.64 -2.67 -4.65
N LEU A 360 -19.20 -1.55 -4.17
CA LEU A 360 -20.18 -0.76 -4.91
C LEU A 360 -19.60 -0.15 -6.18
N PHE A 361 -18.37 0.37 -6.13
CA PHE A 361 -17.63 0.87 -7.29
C PHE A 361 -17.39 -0.26 -8.30
N PHE A 362 -16.82 -1.37 -7.85
CA PHE A 362 -16.55 -2.53 -8.70
C PHE A 362 -17.84 -3.03 -9.38
N LEU A 363 -18.92 -3.22 -8.61
CA LEU A 363 -20.23 -3.62 -9.13
C LEU A 363 -20.77 -2.62 -10.14
N LYS A 364 -20.66 -1.31 -9.87
CA LYS A 364 -21.12 -0.26 -10.79
C LYS A 364 -20.43 -0.29 -12.15
N TYR A 365 -19.19 -0.77 -12.22
CA TYR A 365 -18.41 -0.83 -13.47
C TYR A 365 -18.41 -2.19 -14.16
N LEU A 366 -19.00 -3.23 -13.55
CA LEU A 366 -19.24 -4.50 -14.22
C LEU A 366 -20.09 -4.27 -15.49
N PRO A 367 -19.81 -4.98 -16.61
CA PRO A 367 -20.49 -4.75 -17.88
C PRO A 367 -22.01 -4.79 -17.80
N ILE A 368 -22.60 -5.59 -16.90
CA ILE A 368 -24.06 -5.67 -16.72
C ILE A 368 -24.67 -4.39 -16.11
N TYR A 369 -23.94 -3.68 -15.25
CA TYR A 369 -24.40 -2.48 -14.52
C TYR A 369 -23.82 -1.17 -15.06
N ARG A 370 -22.75 -1.21 -15.87
CA ARG A 370 -22.04 -0.04 -16.40
C ARG A 370 -23.00 0.92 -17.12
N PRO A 371 -23.07 2.22 -16.79
CA PRO A 371 -23.98 3.14 -17.47
C PRO A 371 -23.60 3.33 -18.94
N GLY A 372 -24.59 3.61 -19.80
CA GLY A 372 -24.37 3.97 -21.22
C GLY A 372 -24.21 2.80 -22.20
N LEU A 373 -24.13 1.55 -21.74
CA LEU A 373 -24.08 0.38 -22.64
C LEU A 373 -25.48 -0.10 -23.05
N SER A 374 -25.63 -0.44 -24.34
CA SER A 374 -26.83 -1.10 -24.87
C SER A 374 -26.91 -2.56 -24.40
N PRO A 375 -28.12 -3.17 -24.31
CA PRO A 375 -28.26 -4.59 -23.95
C PRO A 375 -27.39 -5.52 -24.81
N LEU A 376 -27.28 -5.24 -26.10
CA LEU A 376 -26.44 -5.97 -27.03
C LEU A 376 -24.95 -5.88 -26.68
N ALA A 377 -24.42 -4.68 -26.43
CA ALA A 377 -23.01 -4.49 -26.05
C ALA A 377 -22.68 -5.22 -24.73
N ARG A 378 -23.60 -5.17 -23.76
CA ARG A 378 -23.44 -5.90 -22.48
C ARG A 378 -23.39 -7.41 -22.70
N GLY A 379 -24.34 -7.93 -23.47
CA GLY A 379 -24.40 -9.35 -23.79
C GLY A 379 -23.12 -9.80 -24.50
N LEU A 380 -22.65 -9.02 -25.47
CA LEU A 380 -21.43 -9.30 -26.21
C LEU A 380 -20.18 -9.33 -25.30
N GLU A 381 -19.93 -8.28 -24.51
CA GLU A 381 -18.78 -8.21 -23.59
C GLU A 381 -18.78 -9.37 -22.58
N ILE A 382 -19.95 -9.64 -21.98
CA ILE A 382 -20.10 -10.70 -20.98
C ILE A 382 -19.94 -12.06 -21.63
N GLY A 383 -20.57 -12.27 -22.79
CA GLY A 383 -20.42 -13.48 -23.58
C GLY A 383 -18.96 -13.76 -23.90
N MET A 384 -18.26 -12.79 -24.52
CA MET A 384 -16.85 -12.92 -24.90
C MET A 384 -15.96 -13.34 -23.73
N ALA A 385 -16.12 -12.71 -22.57
CA ALA A 385 -15.36 -13.08 -21.38
C ALA A 385 -15.63 -14.53 -20.95
N HIS A 386 -16.90 -14.94 -20.86
CA HIS A 386 -17.25 -16.31 -20.47
C HIS A 386 -16.73 -17.33 -21.48
N GLY A 387 -16.92 -17.07 -22.78
CA GLY A 387 -16.40 -17.92 -23.85
C GLY A 387 -14.89 -18.12 -23.77
N TYR A 388 -14.16 -17.03 -23.60
CA TYR A 388 -12.69 -17.04 -23.50
C TYR A 388 -12.19 -17.91 -22.34
N PHE A 389 -12.78 -17.74 -21.15
CA PHE A 389 -12.32 -18.47 -19.95
C PHE A 389 -12.82 -19.90 -19.86
N LEU A 390 -13.98 -20.23 -20.45
CA LEU A 390 -14.55 -21.58 -20.36
C LEU A 390 -13.77 -22.62 -21.19
N LEU A 391 -13.06 -22.22 -22.24
CA LEU A 391 -12.32 -23.17 -23.07
C LEU A 391 -11.22 -23.89 -22.29
N GLY A 392 -10.41 -23.15 -21.52
CA GLY A 392 -9.25 -23.69 -20.81
C GLY A 392 -9.56 -24.90 -19.92
N PRO A 393 -10.55 -24.82 -19.01
CA PRO A 393 -10.99 -25.94 -18.21
C PRO A 393 -11.42 -27.16 -19.03
N PHE A 394 -12.20 -26.98 -20.11
CA PHE A 394 -12.63 -28.10 -20.94
C PHE A 394 -11.48 -28.73 -21.73
N ALA A 395 -10.55 -27.92 -22.26
CA ALA A 395 -9.40 -28.41 -23.01
C ALA A 395 -8.40 -29.16 -22.11
N ARG A 396 -8.17 -28.68 -20.88
CA ARG A 396 -7.13 -29.23 -19.99
C ARG A 396 -7.63 -30.29 -19.02
N LEU A 397 -8.89 -30.21 -18.59
CA LEU A 397 -9.44 -31.12 -17.58
C LEU A 397 -10.52 -32.05 -18.17
N GLY A 398 -10.84 -31.88 -19.45
CA GLY A 398 -11.82 -32.72 -20.14
C GLY A 398 -11.35 -34.17 -20.36
N PRO A 399 -12.27 -35.08 -20.72
CA PRO A 399 -11.95 -36.50 -20.96
C PRO A 399 -10.97 -36.72 -22.13
N MET A 400 -10.90 -35.79 -23.07
CA MET A 400 -10.06 -35.86 -24.28
C MET A 400 -8.81 -34.96 -24.18
N ARG A 401 -8.41 -34.55 -22.96
CA ARG A 401 -7.30 -33.61 -22.73
C ARG A 401 -5.93 -34.08 -23.28
N ASP A 402 -5.75 -35.39 -23.43
CA ASP A 402 -4.50 -36.00 -23.90
C ASP A 402 -4.55 -36.34 -25.41
N ALA A 403 -5.64 -36.00 -26.10
CA ALA A 403 -5.78 -36.21 -27.54
C ALA A 403 -5.24 -35.00 -28.33
N GLU A 404 -4.77 -35.23 -29.56
CA GLU A 404 -4.33 -34.14 -30.46
C GLU A 404 -5.43 -33.12 -30.76
N VAL A 405 -6.69 -33.52 -30.59
CA VAL A 405 -7.88 -32.67 -30.80
C VAL A 405 -8.40 -32.03 -29.50
N ALA A 406 -7.63 -32.04 -28.40
CA ALA A 406 -8.07 -31.57 -27.08
C ALA A 406 -8.62 -30.13 -27.10
N ASN A 407 -7.94 -29.21 -27.79
CA ASN A 407 -8.37 -27.81 -27.90
C ASN A 407 -9.69 -27.67 -28.68
N LEU A 408 -9.86 -28.45 -29.76
CA LEU A 408 -11.08 -28.47 -30.56
C LEU A 408 -12.27 -29.02 -29.76
N VAL A 409 -12.05 -30.11 -29.02
CA VAL A 409 -13.07 -30.66 -28.10
C VAL A 409 -13.40 -29.66 -26.99
N GLY A 410 -12.40 -28.93 -26.50
CA GLY A 410 -12.56 -27.83 -25.54
C GLY A 410 -13.45 -26.70 -26.09
N LEU A 411 -13.21 -26.27 -27.34
CA LEU A 411 -14.02 -25.28 -28.04
C LEU A 411 -15.48 -25.72 -28.18
N LEU A 412 -15.71 -26.95 -28.63
CA LEU A 412 -17.06 -27.50 -28.81
C LEU A 412 -17.80 -27.62 -27.47
N SER A 413 -17.10 -28.04 -26.41
CA SER A 413 -17.66 -28.16 -25.06
C SER A 413 -18.01 -26.79 -24.45
N ALA A 414 -17.11 -25.81 -24.58
CA ALA A 414 -17.36 -24.44 -24.14
C ALA A 414 -18.53 -23.82 -24.91
N SER A 415 -18.58 -24.00 -26.23
CA SER A 415 -19.68 -23.52 -27.07
C SER A 415 -21.01 -24.18 -26.70
N GLY A 416 -21.01 -25.48 -26.43
CA GLY A 416 -22.20 -26.20 -25.94
C GLY A 416 -22.71 -25.67 -24.60
N LEU A 417 -21.82 -25.41 -23.65
CA LEU A 417 -22.20 -24.79 -22.37
C LEU A 417 -22.75 -23.37 -22.56
N ILE A 418 -22.14 -22.55 -23.42
CA ILE A 418 -22.63 -21.21 -23.74
C ILE A 418 -24.05 -21.27 -24.35
N VAL A 419 -24.35 -22.25 -25.21
CA VAL A 419 -25.70 -22.46 -25.75
C VAL A 419 -26.68 -22.78 -24.61
N ILE A 420 -26.32 -23.70 -23.71
CA ILE A 420 -27.16 -24.04 -22.55
C ILE A 420 -27.42 -22.80 -21.68
N LEU A 421 -26.37 -22.04 -21.36
CA LEU A 421 -26.48 -20.81 -20.56
C LEU A 421 -27.34 -19.76 -21.27
N THR A 422 -27.25 -19.64 -22.59
CA THR A 422 -28.11 -18.75 -23.39
C THR A 422 -29.57 -19.15 -23.32
N VAL A 423 -29.87 -20.45 -23.39
CA VAL A 423 -31.23 -20.96 -23.22
C VAL A 423 -31.75 -20.65 -21.82
N CYS A 424 -30.93 -20.88 -20.77
CA CYS A 424 -31.28 -20.53 -19.40
C CYS A 424 -31.54 -19.02 -19.23
N LEU A 425 -30.70 -18.17 -19.81
CA LEU A 425 -30.90 -16.71 -19.81
C LEU A 425 -32.20 -16.33 -20.52
N SER A 426 -32.51 -16.99 -21.64
CA SER A 426 -33.75 -16.74 -22.39
C SER A 426 -34.99 -17.15 -21.59
N ILE A 427 -34.95 -18.30 -20.90
CA ILE A 427 -36.02 -18.76 -20.00
C ILE A 427 -36.18 -17.80 -18.81
N TYR A 428 -35.08 -17.32 -18.24
CA TYR A 428 -35.14 -16.32 -17.17
C TYR A 428 -35.80 -15.02 -17.65
N GLY A 429 -35.44 -14.54 -18.83
CA GLY A 429 -36.01 -13.33 -19.41
C GLY A 429 -37.53 -13.41 -19.62
N THR A 430 -38.02 -14.54 -20.11
CA THR A 430 -39.46 -14.76 -20.32
C THR A 430 -40.22 -14.89 -19.00
N ALA A 431 -39.62 -15.56 -18.00
CA ALA A 431 -40.20 -15.69 -16.66
C ALA A 431 -40.16 -14.37 -15.85
N ALA A 432 -39.14 -13.53 -16.05
CA ALA A 432 -39.00 -12.25 -15.36
C ALA A 432 -39.93 -11.18 -15.95
N SER A 433 -40.13 -11.17 -17.27
CA SER A 433 -40.98 -10.20 -17.99
C SER A 433 -42.48 -10.39 -17.75
N SER A 434 -42.90 -11.50 -17.14
CA SER A 434 -44.31 -11.82 -16.87
C SER A 434 -44.78 -11.40 -15.47
N ARG A 435 -43.93 -10.72 -14.67
CA ARG A 435 -44.32 -10.15 -13.37
C ARG A 435 -44.98 -8.78 -13.54
N THR A 436 -46.19 -8.59 -13.01
CA THR A 436 -46.85 -7.28 -12.84
C THR A 436 -46.09 -6.43 -11.80
N PRO A 437 -45.91 -5.11 -12.02
CA PRO A 437 -45.11 -4.25 -11.17
C PRO A 437 -45.93 -3.77 -9.96
N GLU A 438 -46.17 -4.64 -8.98
CA GLU A 438 -46.88 -4.26 -7.74
C GLU A 438 -46.01 -4.27 -6.48
N LEU A 439 -44.72 -4.55 -6.59
CA LEU A 439 -43.82 -4.44 -5.45
C LEU A 439 -43.06 -3.11 -5.49
N PRO A 440 -43.10 -2.30 -4.42
CA PRO A 440 -42.37 -1.04 -4.36
C PRO A 440 -40.89 -1.29 -4.63
N GLU A 441 -40.29 -0.39 -5.40
CA GLU A 441 -38.94 -0.47 -5.95
C GLU A 441 -37.94 -0.90 -4.87
N GLN A 442 -37.57 -2.17 -4.94
CA GLN A 442 -36.67 -2.84 -4.02
C GLN A 442 -35.27 -2.29 -4.29
N ARG A 443 -34.90 -1.17 -3.66
CA ARG A 443 -33.52 -0.68 -3.81
C ARG A 443 -32.59 -1.80 -3.33
N SER A 444 -31.40 -1.94 -3.87
CA SER A 444 -30.36 -2.83 -3.36
C SER A 444 -29.06 -2.02 -3.29
N PRO A 445 -28.08 -2.37 -2.43
CA PRO A 445 -26.72 -1.85 -2.58
C PRO A 445 -26.12 -2.30 -3.91
N ALA A 446 -26.53 -3.44 -4.46
CA ALA A 446 -26.20 -3.77 -5.85
C ALA A 446 -26.89 -2.74 -6.79
N PRO A 447 -26.18 -2.21 -7.80
CA PRO A 447 -26.78 -1.33 -8.79
C PRO A 447 -28.03 -1.99 -9.36
N SER A 448 -29.11 -1.22 -9.51
CA SER A 448 -30.30 -1.75 -10.17
C SER A 448 -29.93 -2.17 -11.60
N VAL A 449 -30.49 -3.31 -12.02
CA VAL A 449 -30.36 -3.73 -13.42
C VAL A 449 -30.89 -2.59 -14.29
N PRO A 450 -30.12 -2.11 -15.29
CA PRO A 450 -30.52 -0.98 -16.12
C PRO A 450 -31.92 -1.19 -16.71
N ALA A 451 -32.73 -0.13 -16.80
CA ALA A 451 -34.10 -0.20 -17.31
C ALA A 451 -34.18 -0.86 -18.71
N ALA A 452 -33.14 -0.71 -19.53
CA ALA A 452 -33.03 -1.35 -20.84
C ALA A 452 -32.95 -2.89 -20.80
N LEU A 453 -32.63 -3.50 -19.65
CA LEU A 453 -32.63 -4.95 -19.44
C LEU A 453 -33.89 -5.43 -18.68
N GLN A 454 -34.80 -4.52 -18.32
CA GLN A 454 -36.06 -4.87 -17.68
C GLN A 454 -37.18 -5.14 -18.70
N THR A 455 -36.91 -4.96 -19.99
CA THR A 455 -37.82 -5.28 -21.09
C THR A 455 -37.50 -6.64 -21.70
N SER A 456 -38.52 -7.35 -22.17
CA SER A 456 -38.35 -8.63 -22.87
C SER A 456 -37.48 -8.49 -24.12
N GLU A 457 -37.63 -7.38 -24.85
CA GLU A 457 -36.83 -7.04 -26.03
C GLU A 457 -35.36 -6.84 -25.68
N GLY A 458 -35.07 -6.03 -24.66
CA GLY A 458 -33.69 -5.77 -24.24
C GLY A 458 -33.01 -7.01 -23.69
N TRP A 459 -33.73 -7.84 -22.94
CA TRP A 459 -33.21 -9.11 -22.45
C TRP A 459 -32.97 -10.14 -23.57
N SER A 460 -33.81 -10.13 -24.61
CA SER A 460 -33.61 -10.94 -25.81
C SER A 460 -32.35 -10.51 -26.58
N GLN A 461 -32.15 -9.21 -26.79
CA GLN A 461 -30.94 -8.66 -27.40
C GLN A 461 -29.68 -9.02 -26.60
N PHE A 462 -29.75 -8.90 -25.27
CA PHE A 462 -28.67 -9.31 -24.37
C PHE A 462 -28.34 -10.80 -24.51
N SER A 463 -29.33 -11.67 -24.45
CA SER A 463 -29.14 -13.13 -24.50
C SER A 463 -28.58 -13.57 -25.86
N GLY A 464 -29.08 -12.99 -26.96
CA GLY A 464 -28.55 -13.24 -28.30
C GLY A 464 -27.10 -12.78 -28.45
N ALA A 465 -26.76 -11.60 -27.94
CA ALA A 465 -25.40 -11.09 -27.96
C ALA A 465 -24.45 -11.88 -27.05
N PHE A 466 -24.94 -12.41 -25.93
CA PHE A 466 -24.19 -13.32 -25.05
C PHE A 466 -23.81 -14.61 -25.77
N LEU A 467 -24.70 -15.18 -26.57
CA LEU A 467 -24.39 -16.34 -27.40
C LEU A 467 -23.29 -16.05 -28.43
N VAL A 468 -23.47 -14.97 -29.20
CA VAL A 468 -22.51 -14.56 -30.24
C VAL A 468 -21.15 -14.25 -29.62
N GLY A 469 -21.14 -13.46 -28.54
CA GLY A 469 -19.93 -13.14 -27.79
C GLY A 469 -19.27 -14.38 -27.19
N GLY A 470 -20.05 -15.27 -26.58
CA GLY A 470 -19.55 -16.48 -25.93
C GLY A 470 -18.93 -17.48 -26.90
N VAL A 471 -19.57 -17.74 -28.04
CA VAL A 471 -18.96 -18.57 -29.08
C VAL A 471 -17.73 -17.87 -29.65
N GLY A 472 -17.81 -16.58 -29.95
CA GLY A 472 -16.68 -15.79 -30.48
C GLY A 472 -15.47 -15.76 -29.54
N GLY A 473 -15.69 -15.57 -28.23
CA GLY A 473 -14.65 -15.59 -27.21
C GLY A 473 -13.99 -16.96 -27.05
N ALA A 474 -14.79 -18.03 -27.09
CA ALA A 474 -14.27 -19.40 -27.07
C ALA A 474 -13.45 -19.71 -28.34
N THR A 475 -13.95 -19.31 -29.52
CA THR A 475 -13.19 -19.44 -30.78
C THR A 475 -11.89 -18.64 -30.74
N PHE A 476 -11.90 -17.43 -30.19
CA PHE A 476 -10.69 -16.63 -30.04
C PHE A 476 -9.67 -17.31 -29.13
N ALA A 477 -10.09 -17.81 -27.95
CA ALA A 477 -9.22 -18.57 -27.06
C ALA A 477 -8.66 -19.84 -27.72
N TYR A 478 -9.48 -20.54 -28.52
CA TYR A 478 -9.04 -21.70 -29.30
C TYR A 478 -7.91 -21.33 -30.27
N LEU A 479 -8.11 -20.26 -31.05
CA LEU A 479 -7.11 -19.80 -32.01
C LEU A 479 -5.80 -19.39 -31.32
N LEU A 480 -5.87 -18.77 -30.13
CA LEU A 480 -4.66 -18.46 -29.36
C LEU A 480 -3.90 -19.71 -28.95
N LEU A 481 -4.60 -20.76 -28.50
CA LEU A 481 -3.96 -22.01 -28.10
C LEU A 481 -3.37 -22.77 -29.29
N GLU A 482 -4.05 -22.80 -30.42
CA GLU A 482 -3.54 -23.44 -31.65
C GLU A 482 -2.31 -22.71 -32.22
N ASN A 483 -2.19 -21.40 -31.97
CA ASN A 483 -1.09 -20.58 -32.48
C ASN A 483 -0.12 -20.14 -31.38
N ALA A 484 -0.14 -20.80 -30.22
CA ALA A 484 0.63 -20.38 -29.05
C ALA A 484 2.14 -20.31 -29.33
N ASP A 485 2.68 -21.29 -30.08
CA ASP A 485 4.11 -21.33 -30.42
C ASP A 485 4.51 -20.19 -31.36
N LEU A 486 3.68 -19.88 -32.36
CA LEU A 486 3.89 -18.75 -33.27
C LEU A 486 3.82 -17.41 -32.52
N LEU A 487 2.82 -17.25 -31.64
CA LEU A 487 2.66 -16.05 -30.82
C LEU A 487 3.82 -15.89 -29.84
N GLY A 488 4.31 -16.98 -29.26
CA GLY A 488 5.50 -17.00 -28.42
C GLY A 488 6.73 -16.53 -29.18
N ALA A 489 6.93 -17.04 -30.39
CA ALA A 489 8.06 -16.64 -31.23
C ALA A 489 8.02 -15.16 -31.64
N ILE A 490 6.83 -14.61 -31.93
CA ILE A 490 6.65 -13.17 -32.19
C ILE A 490 6.99 -12.35 -30.94
N ALA A 491 6.52 -12.77 -29.76
CA ALA A 491 6.73 -12.05 -28.51
C ALA A 491 8.21 -12.04 -28.05
N SER A 492 8.97 -13.11 -28.34
CA SER A 492 10.40 -13.20 -28.08
C SER A 492 11.29 -12.58 -29.16
N GLY A 493 10.72 -12.04 -30.24
CA GLY A 493 11.47 -11.47 -31.36
C GLY A 493 12.27 -12.52 -32.16
N SER A 494 11.82 -13.78 -32.15
CA SER A 494 12.48 -14.91 -32.82
C SER A 494 11.80 -15.31 -34.14
N VAL A 495 10.96 -14.43 -34.70
CA VAL A 495 10.29 -14.57 -36.00
C VAL A 495 10.92 -13.65 -37.03
#